data_AF-A0A2M7GLA0-F1
#
_entry.id   AF-A0A2M7GLA0-F1
#
_cell.length_a   1.000
_cell.length_b   1.000
_cell.length_c   1.000
_cell.angle_alpha   90.00
_cell.angle_beta   90.00
_cell.angle_gamma   90.00
#
_symmetry.space_group_name_H-M   'P 1'
#
loop_
_entity.id
_entity.type
_entity.pdbx_description
1 polymer ?
#
loop_
_entity_poly.entity_id
_entity_poly.type
_entity_poly.pdbx_seq_one_letter_code
_entity_poly.pdbx_strand_id
1 'polypeptide(L)'
;MDTAKLQSLLITFEGRIGPNSLMQGTVAVFAIAIVINLLAIVIPFISILGIALLYPLFCLYAKRFHDGGKPAIWTLAVLAGVFVGSMILSAILTPIFVGDMFAAAIRGEAVTGMGWRLKSFVLGVLISGATYFGAAFIVNQLVKGDLAPNAYGLPPTDAGSINPLS
;
A
#
# COMPACT_ATOMS: atom_id res chain seq x y z
N MET A 1 -9.71 13.62 8.21
CA MET A 1 -10.67 12.57 7.82
C MET A 1 -11.35 12.07 9.07
N ASP A 2 -12.68 11.96 9.06
CA ASP A 2 -13.44 11.44 10.21
C ASP A 2 -13.10 9.95 10.47
N THR A 3 -13.06 9.53 11.73
CA THR A 3 -12.72 8.16 12.15
C THR A 3 -13.74 7.15 11.62
N ALA A 4 -15.01 7.51 11.56
CA ALA A 4 -16.07 6.70 10.98
C ALA A 4 -15.83 6.42 9.48
N LYS A 5 -15.38 7.43 8.74
CA LYS A 5 -15.01 7.30 7.31
C LYS A 5 -13.80 6.38 7.15
N LEU A 6 -12.78 6.51 8.00
CA LEU A 6 -11.60 5.64 7.98
C LEU A 6 -11.97 4.18 8.27
N GLN A 7 -12.82 3.93 9.27
CA GLN A 7 -13.28 2.59 9.61
C GLN A 7 -14.05 1.95 8.45
N SER A 8 -14.97 2.70 7.84
CA SER A 8 -15.68 2.27 6.63
C SER A 8 -14.71 1.99 5.48
N LEU A 9 -13.62 2.75 5.34
CA LEU A 9 -12.63 2.53 4.28
C LEU A 9 -11.78 1.28 4.50
N LEU A 10 -11.35 1.01 5.73
CA LEU A 10 -10.33 -0.01 6.00
C LEU A 10 -10.88 -1.35 6.48
N ILE A 11 -12.13 -1.41 6.95
CA ILE A 11 -12.64 -2.59 7.66
C ILE A 11 -13.83 -3.27 6.95
N THR A 12 -14.50 -2.59 6.00
CA THR A 12 -15.64 -3.17 5.29
C THR A 12 -15.35 -3.42 3.81
N PHE A 13 -15.95 -4.48 3.26
CA PHE A 13 -15.90 -4.79 1.82
C PHE A 13 -17.05 -4.16 1.02
N GLU A 14 -18.08 -3.69 1.73
CA GLU A 14 -19.30 -3.19 1.12
C GLU A 14 -19.15 -1.75 0.62
N GLY A 15 -19.90 -1.45 -0.43
CA GLY A 15 -19.97 -0.12 -1.03
C GLY A 15 -18.92 0.12 -2.10
N ARG A 16 -18.80 1.40 -2.44
CA ARG A 16 -18.04 1.92 -3.58
C ARG A 16 -17.20 3.09 -3.13
N ILE A 17 -15.99 3.22 -3.68
CA ILE A 17 -15.11 4.35 -3.38
C ILE A 17 -14.60 4.99 -4.66
N GLY A 18 -14.58 6.33 -4.69
CA GLY A 18 -13.99 7.10 -5.76
C GLY A 18 -12.46 7.19 -5.66
N PRO A 19 -11.83 7.86 -6.63
CA PRO A 19 -10.37 7.94 -6.72
C PRO A 19 -9.71 8.62 -5.51
N ASN A 20 -10.32 9.67 -4.98
CA ASN A 20 -9.78 10.41 -3.83
C ASN A 20 -9.86 9.55 -2.55
N SER A 21 -10.98 8.87 -2.34
CA SER A 21 -11.16 7.98 -1.19
C SER A 21 -10.22 6.77 -1.23
N LEU A 22 -9.90 6.25 -2.42
CA LEU A 22 -8.83 5.25 -2.58
C LEU A 22 -7.49 5.81 -2.09
N MET A 23 -7.10 6.99 -2.56
CA MET A 23 -5.83 7.62 -2.14
C MET A 23 -5.79 7.91 -0.65
N GLN A 24 -6.87 8.40 -0.05
CA GLN A 24 -6.98 8.62 1.39
C GLN A 24 -6.78 7.30 2.18
N GLY A 25 -7.41 6.22 1.72
CA GLY A 25 -7.20 4.89 2.28
C GLY A 25 -5.77 4.40 2.15
N THR A 26 -5.16 4.57 0.97
CA THR A 26 -3.76 4.19 0.72
C THR A 26 -2.79 4.96 1.62
N VAL A 27 -2.99 6.27 1.81
CA VAL A 27 -2.20 7.08 2.76
C VAL A 27 -2.33 6.55 4.18
N ALA A 28 -3.54 6.19 4.61
CA ALA A 28 -3.77 5.66 5.95
C ALA A 28 -3.07 4.31 6.16
N VAL A 29 -3.20 3.37 5.21
CA VAL A 29 -2.51 2.08 5.26
C VAL A 29 -0.99 2.26 5.25
N PHE A 30 -0.48 3.17 4.40
CA PHE A 30 0.94 3.48 4.34
C PHE A 30 1.47 4.09 5.65
N ALA A 31 0.71 4.99 6.29
CA ALA A 31 1.08 5.55 7.58
C ALA A 31 1.17 4.45 8.67
N ILE A 32 0.22 3.52 8.69
CA ILE A 32 0.28 2.37 9.62
C ILE A 32 1.51 1.49 9.31
N ALA A 33 1.81 1.25 8.03
CA ALA A 33 3.01 0.52 7.62
C ALA A 33 4.30 1.20 8.11
N ILE A 34 4.40 2.53 8.01
CA ILE A 34 5.54 3.29 8.54
C ILE A 34 5.65 3.08 10.06
N VAL A 35 4.55 3.18 10.80
CA VAL A 35 4.55 2.97 12.26
C VAL A 35 5.04 1.56 12.62
N ILE A 36 4.55 0.53 11.94
CA ILE A 36 5.01 -0.86 12.12
C ILE A 36 6.52 -0.97 11.86
N ASN A 37 7.02 -0.37 10.77
CA ASN A 37 8.43 -0.39 10.42
C ASN A 37 9.31 0.39 11.43
N LEU A 38 8.82 1.51 11.95
CA LEU A 38 9.51 2.26 13.01
C LEU A 38 9.62 1.43 14.30
N LEU A 39 8.53 0.79 14.71
CA LEU A 39 8.53 -0.08 15.89
C LEU A 39 9.47 -1.28 15.70
N ALA A 40 9.59 -1.79 14.47
CA ALA A 40 10.51 -2.88 14.15
C ALA A 40 12.00 -2.52 14.33
N ILE A 41 12.37 -1.23 14.35
CA ILE A 41 13.74 -0.80 14.68
C ILE A 41 14.10 -1.19 16.12
N VAL A 42 13.13 -1.15 17.03
CA VAL A 42 13.31 -1.49 18.45
C VAL A 42 12.97 -2.95 18.72
N ILE A 43 11.88 -3.44 18.13
CA ILE A 43 11.33 -4.78 18.34
C ILE A 43 11.21 -5.50 16.98
N PRO A 44 12.28 -6.17 16.49
CA PRO A 44 12.34 -6.68 15.11
C PRO A 44 11.18 -7.58 14.68
N PHE A 45 10.64 -8.37 15.60
CA PHE A 45 9.54 -9.30 15.33
C PHE A 45 8.19 -8.61 15.04
N ILE A 46 8.03 -7.31 15.37
CA ILE A 46 6.80 -6.54 15.06
C ILE A 46 6.54 -6.43 13.56
N SER A 47 7.58 -6.55 12.73
CA SER A 47 7.46 -6.50 11.27
C SER A 47 6.44 -7.50 10.70
N ILE A 48 6.18 -8.62 11.39
CA ILE A 48 5.16 -9.61 11.01
C ILE A 48 3.74 -9.04 10.96
N LEU A 49 3.45 -8.00 11.75
CA LEU A 49 2.16 -7.30 11.73
C LEU A 49 1.88 -6.63 10.38
N GLY A 50 2.90 -6.39 9.56
CA GLY A 50 2.74 -5.90 8.20
C GLY A 50 1.84 -6.80 7.34
N ILE A 51 1.78 -8.10 7.62
CA ILE A 51 0.89 -9.04 6.92
C ILE A 51 -0.59 -8.67 7.14
N ALA A 52 -0.93 -8.15 8.33
CA ALA A 52 -2.31 -7.74 8.63
C ALA A 52 -2.79 -6.59 7.74
N LEU A 53 -1.88 -5.82 7.12
CA LEU A 53 -2.22 -4.75 6.19
C LEU A 53 -2.75 -5.24 4.84
N LEU A 54 -2.63 -6.54 4.54
CA LEU A 54 -3.26 -7.12 3.36
C LEU A 54 -4.79 -6.99 3.40
N TYR A 55 -5.39 -7.09 4.59
CA TYR A 55 -6.83 -6.97 4.77
C TYR A 55 -7.37 -5.58 4.37
N PRO A 56 -6.90 -4.45 4.96
CA PRO A 56 -7.38 -3.13 4.58
C PRO A 56 -7.03 -2.78 3.11
N LEU A 57 -5.90 -3.25 2.58
CA LEU A 57 -5.61 -3.11 1.15
C LEU A 57 -6.67 -3.83 0.30
N PHE A 58 -7.05 -5.04 0.69
CA PHE A 58 -8.09 -5.77 -0.02
C PHE A 58 -9.42 -5.01 0.03
N CYS A 59 -9.83 -4.50 1.20
CA CYS A 59 -11.05 -3.70 1.35
C CYS A 59 -11.07 -2.49 0.40
N LEU A 60 -9.96 -1.76 0.30
CA LEU A 60 -9.86 -0.58 -0.56
C LEU A 60 -10.02 -0.93 -2.04
N TYR A 61 -9.24 -1.89 -2.53
CA TYR A 61 -9.28 -2.25 -3.95
C TYR A 61 -10.58 -2.95 -4.34
N ALA A 62 -11.16 -3.78 -3.46
CA ALA A 62 -12.46 -4.40 -3.70
C ALA A 62 -13.52 -3.32 -3.96
N LYS A 63 -13.61 -2.31 -3.09
CA LYS A 63 -14.55 -1.19 -3.25
C LYS A 63 -14.27 -0.33 -4.48
N ARG A 64 -13.00 -0.20 -4.89
CA ARG A 64 -12.66 0.50 -6.13
C ARG A 64 -13.10 -0.29 -7.36
N PHE A 65 -12.95 -1.61 -7.35
CA PHE A 65 -13.45 -2.46 -8.44
C PHE A 65 -14.97 -2.50 -8.50
N HIS A 66 -15.64 -2.53 -7.33
CA HIS A 66 -17.09 -2.38 -7.23
C HIS A 66 -17.59 -1.07 -7.84
N ASP A 67 -16.82 0.02 -7.69
CA ASP A 67 -17.15 1.29 -8.32
C ASP A 67 -17.19 1.19 -9.85
N GLY A 68 -16.29 0.41 -10.46
CA GLY A 68 -16.30 0.11 -11.89
C GLY A 68 -17.22 -1.05 -12.30
N GLY A 69 -18.11 -1.52 -11.41
CA GLY A 69 -19.01 -2.65 -11.65
C GLY A 69 -18.31 -4.01 -11.77
N LYS A 70 -17.04 -4.12 -11.35
CA LYS A 70 -16.23 -5.33 -11.45
C LYS A 70 -16.23 -6.11 -10.13
N PRO A 71 -16.14 -7.45 -10.17
CA PRO A 71 -16.04 -8.26 -8.96
C PRO A 71 -14.72 -8.01 -8.20
N ALA A 72 -14.76 -8.16 -6.88
CA ALA A 72 -13.61 -7.96 -5.99
C ALA A 72 -12.39 -8.85 -6.28
N ILE A 73 -12.55 -9.93 -7.05
CA ILE A 73 -11.46 -10.87 -7.40
C ILE A 73 -10.27 -10.18 -8.09
N TRP A 74 -10.52 -9.09 -8.83
CA TRP A 74 -9.47 -8.28 -9.45
C TRP A 74 -8.49 -7.65 -8.45
N THR A 75 -8.90 -7.54 -7.18
CA THR A 75 -8.02 -7.14 -6.08
C THR A 75 -6.84 -8.08 -5.93
N LEU A 76 -7.00 -9.38 -6.16
CA LEU A 76 -5.90 -10.34 -6.09
C LEU A 76 -4.82 -10.03 -7.14
N ALA A 77 -5.22 -9.60 -8.34
CA ALA A 77 -4.26 -9.18 -9.38
C ALA A 77 -3.48 -7.93 -8.94
N VAL A 78 -4.13 -6.98 -8.27
CA VAL A 78 -3.45 -5.79 -7.72
C VAL A 78 -2.48 -6.18 -6.61
N LEU A 79 -2.90 -7.03 -5.67
CA LEU A 79 -2.03 -7.51 -4.58
C LEU A 79 -0.84 -8.32 -5.11
N ALA A 80 -1.04 -9.15 -6.12
CA ALA A 80 0.04 -9.85 -6.81
C ALA A 80 1.00 -8.86 -7.50
N GLY A 81 0.47 -7.82 -8.15
CA GLY A 81 1.27 -6.75 -8.74
C GLY A 81 2.09 -5.97 -7.70
N VAL A 82 1.51 -5.63 -6.55
CA VAL A 82 2.21 -5.00 -5.43
C VAL A 82 3.33 -5.90 -4.90
N PHE A 83 3.07 -7.20 -4.74
CA PHE A 83 4.06 -8.16 -4.28
C PHE A 83 5.24 -8.27 -5.27
N VAL A 84 4.95 -8.50 -6.55
CA VAL A 84 5.98 -8.58 -7.61
C VAL A 84 6.74 -7.26 -7.75
N GLY A 85 6.05 -6.13 -7.76
CA GLY A 85 6.68 -4.80 -7.79
C GLY A 85 7.59 -4.56 -6.60
N SER A 86 7.19 -5.01 -5.40
CA SER A 86 8.03 -4.93 -4.20
C SER A 86 9.28 -5.80 -4.32
N MET A 87 9.17 -7.01 -4.89
CA MET A 87 10.35 -7.87 -5.13
C MET A 87 11.33 -7.23 -6.12
N ILE A 88 10.81 -6.65 -7.22
CA ILE A 88 11.64 -5.99 -8.24
C ILE A 88 12.35 -4.78 -7.63
N LEU A 89 11.61 -3.89 -6.95
CA LEU A 89 12.20 -2.73 -6.30
C LEU A 89 13.21 -3.14 -5.22
N SER A 90 12.91 -4.19 -4.44
CA SER A 90 13.85 -4.73 -3.46
C SER A 90 15.14 -5.21 -4.10
N ALA A 91 15.06 -5.95 -5.21
CA ALA A 91 16.24 -6.46 -5.93
C ALA A 91 17.12 -5.33 -6.47
N ILE A 92 16.52 -4.21 -6.88
CA ILE A 92 17.23 -3.03 -7.42
C ILE A 92 17.79 -2.15 -6.29
N LEU A 93 16.98 -1.82 -5.29
CA LEU A 93 17.31 -0.81 -4.28
C LEU A 93 18.15 -1.35 -3.12
N THR A 94 18.03 -2.63 -2.78
CA THR A 94 18.83 -3.24 -1.70
C THR A 94 20.35 -3.10 -1.92
N PRO A 95 20.93 -3.46 -3.07
CA PRO A 95 22.37 -3.31 -3.27
C PRO A 95 22.81 -1.83 -3.22
N ILE A 96 21.94 -0.90 -3.59
CA ILE A 96 22.23 0.54 -3.59
C ILE A 96 22.26 1.08 -2.15
N PHE A 97 21.28 0.72 -1.31
CA PHE A 97 21.12 1.29 0.02
C PHE A 97 21.94 0.57 1.10
N VAL A 98 22.12 -0.74 0.96
CA VAL A 98 22.69 -1.61 2.01
C VAL A 98 23.87 -2.47 1.51
N GLY A 99 24.28 -2.32 0.25
CA GLY A 99 25.36 -3.13 -0.35
C GLY A 99 26.74 -2.94 0.30
N ASP A 100 27.05 -1.73 0.76
CA ASP A 100 28.26 -1.44 1.54
C ASP A 100 28.32 -2.24 2.84
N MET A 101 27.17 -2.39 3.49
CA MET A 101 27.03 -3.15 4.73
C MET A 101 27.10 -4.66 4.50
N PHE A 102 26.54 -5.16 3.40
CA PHE A 102 26.72 -6.56 2.99
C PHE A 102 28.20 -6.87 2.72
N ALA A 103 28.91 -5.96 2.04
CA ALA A 103 30.33 -6.11 1.79
C ALA A 103 31.14 -6.11 3.11
N ALA A 104 30.78 -5.26 4.08
CA ALA A 104 31.37 -5.26 5.42
C ALA A 104 31.14 -6.59 6.16
N ALA A 105 29.90 -7.13 6.12
CA ALA A 105 29.57 -8.42 6.73
C ALA A 105 30.42 -9.57 6.16
N ILE A 106 30.60 -9.60 4.83
CA ILE A 106 31.41 -10.61 4.16
C ILE A 106 32.89 -10.55 4.59
N ARG A 107 33.40 -9.35 4.90
CA ARG A 107 34.76 -9.16 5.41
C ARG A 107 34.92 -9.50 6.90
N GLY A 108 33.86 -9.97 7.56
CA GLY A 108 33.88 -10.30 8.98
C GLY A 108 33.82 -9.07 9.90
N GLU A 109 33.49 -7.89 9.34
CA GLU A 109 33.29 -6.68 10.14
C GLU A 109 31.97 -6.79 10.91
N ALA A 110 31.95 -6.27 12.14
CA ALA A 110 30.74 -6.24 12.94
C ALA A 110 29.70 -5.32 12.29
N VAL A 111 28.72 -5.90 11.60
CA VAL A 111 27.55 -5.17 11.09
C VAL A 111 26.51 -5.07 12.20
N THR A 112 26.88 -4.37 13.26
CA THR A 112 25.96 -4.07 14.37
C THR A 112 25.85 -2.57 14.53
N GLY A 113 24.62 -2.09 14.61
CA GLY A 113 24.37 -0.70 14.97
C GLY A 113 23.16 -0.13 14.26
N MET A 114 22.64 0.93 14.85
CA MET A 114 21.51 1.71 14.39
C MET A 114 21.53 2.03 12.88
N GLY A 115 22.72 2.18 12.28
CA GLY A 115 22.88 2.47 10.84
C GLY A 115 22.24 1.42 9.92
N TRP A 116 22.38 0.12 10.23
CA TRP A 116 21.73 -0.95 9.45
C TRP A 116 20.20 -0.81 9.54
N ARG A 117 19.69 -0.69 10.76
CA ARG A 117 18.24 -0.62 11.01
C ARG A 117 17.62 0.60 10.35
N LEU A 118 18.29 1.75 10.38
CA LEU A 118 17.82 2.97 9.75
C LEU A 118 17.85 2.87 8.22
N LYS A 119 18.92 2.33 7.62
CA LYS A 119 18.99 2.10 6.18
C LYS A 119 17.91 1.13 5.70
N SER A 120 17.72 0.02 6.41
CA SER A 120 16.64 -0.94 6.11
C SER A 120 15.26 -0.32 6.29
N PHE A 121 15.06 0.53 7.31
CA PHE A 121 13.82 1.28 7.49
C PHE A 121 13.53 2.20 6.30
N VAL A 122 14.49 3.06 5.93
CA VAL A 122 14.33 3.98 4.80
C VAL A 122 14.04 3.22 3.51
N LEU A 123 14.79 2.15 3.25
CA LEU A 123 14.58 1.27 2.10
C LEU A 123 13.15 0.68 2.08
N GLY A 124 12.68 0.17 3.22
CA GLY A 124 11.32 -0.36 3.36
C GLY A 124 10.26 0.70 3.08
N VAL A 125 10.40 1.91 3.63
CA VAL A 125 9.47 3.02 3.39
C VAL A 125 9.42 3.40 1.91
N LEU A 126 10.56 3.45 1.22
CA LEU A 126 10.63 3.78 -0.20
C LEU A 126 9.94 2.71 -1.06
N ILE A 127 10.22 1.42 -0.80
CA ILE A 127 9.59 0.31 -1.52
C ILE A 127 8.07 0.32 -1.28
N SER A 128 7.63 0.37 -0.02
CA SER A 128 6.20 0.38 0.31
C SER A 128 5.48 1.61 -0.25
N GLY A 129 6.10 2.78 -0.20
CA GLY A 129 5.54 4.00 -0.76
C GLY A 129 5.36 3.89 -2.27
N ALA A 130 6.42 3.49 -2.98
CA ALA A 130 6.37 3.32 -4.42
C ALA A 130 5.31 2.30 -4.86
N THR A 131 5.21 1.15 -4.17
CA THR A 131 4.26 0.10 -4.57
C THR A 131 2.83 0.41 -4.17
N TYR A 132 2.57 0.94 -2.98
CA TYR A 132 1.21 1.24 -2.52
C TYR A 132 0.62 2.40 -3.33
N PHE A 133 1.35 3.50 -3.47
CA PHE A 133 0.87 4.65 -4.25
C PHE A 133 0.90 4.37 -5.75
N GLY A 134 1.90 3.65 -6.25
CA GLY A 134 1.94 3.22 -7.66
C GLY A 134 0.75 2.35 -8.03
N ALA A 135 0.40 1.36 -7.19
CA ALA A 135 -0.77 0.52 -7.42
C ALA A 135 -2.08 1.31 -7.32
N ALA A 136 -2.25 2.16 -6.30
CA ALA A 136 -3.42 3.01 -6.17
C ALA A 136 -3.60 3.93 -7.39
N PHE A 137 -2.49 4.52 -7.86
CA PHE A 137 -2.46 5.34 -9.06
C PHE A 137 -2.88 4.55 -10.32
N ILE A 138 -2.24 3.40 -10.57
CA ILE A 138 -2.56 2.55 -11.73
C ILE A 138 -4.03 2.12 -11.71
N VAL A 139 -4.55 1.69 -10.56
CA VAL A 139 -5.96 1.30 -10.43
C VAL A 139 -6.89 2.48 -10.70
N ASN A 140 -6.57 3.68 -10.21
CA ASN A 140 -7.35 4.88 -10.50
C ASN A 140 -7.36 5.24 -12.00
N GLN A 141 -6.28 4.95 -12.74
CA GLN A 141 -6.24 5.15 -14.18
C GLN A 141 -7.02 4.09 -14.96
N LEU A 142 -6.92 2.83 -14.54
CA LEU A 142 -7.51 1.70 -15.27
C LEU A 142 -9.00 1.49 -14.98
N VAL A 143 -9.42 1.75 -13.73
CA VAL A 143 -10.82 1.56 -13.31
C VAL A 143 -11.56 2.88 -13.43
N LYS A 144 -12.40 2.98 -14.46
CA LYS A 144 -13.36 4.07 -14.60
C LYS A 144 -14.57 3.79 -13.71
N GLY A 145 -15.00 4.81 -12.97
CA GLY A 145 -16.17 4.70 -12.10
C GLY A 145 -17.46 4.64 -12.91
N ASP A 146 -18.40 3.82 -12.46
CA ASP A 146 -19.77 3.80 -12.98
C ASP A 146 -20.55 4.99 -12.42
N LEU A 147 -21.13 5.86 -13.25
CA LEU A 147 -21.89 7.01 -12.76
C LEU A 147 -23.32 6.62 -12.36
N ALA A 148 -23.78 5.43 -12.75
CA ALA A 148 -25.08 4.90 -12.39
C ALA A 148 -25.02 4.10 -11.07
N PRO A 149 -26.16 3.91 -10.41
CA PRO A 149 -26.30 2.86 -9.39
C PRO A 149 -25.97 1.48 -10.00
N ASN A 150 -25.19 0.68 -9.30
CA ASN A 150 -24.86 -0.68 -9.71
C ASN A 150 -25.11 -1.67 -8.56
N ALA A 151 -24.82 -2.96 -8.77
CA ALA A 151 -25.06 -4.04 -7.81
C ALA A 151 -24.37 -3.84 -6.45
N TYR A 152 -23.37 -2.96 -6.37
CA TYR A 152 -22.59 -2.68 -5.16
C TYR A 152 -22.99 -1.36 -4.48
N GLY A 153 -24.01 -0.67 -4.99
CA GLY A 153 -24.61 0.51 -4.36
C GLY A 153 -24.61 1.76 -5.24
N LEU A 154 -24.96 2.88 -4.59
CA LEU A 154 -25.00 4.20 -5.19
C LEU A 154 -23.59 4.68 -5.57
N PRO A 155 -23.46 5.56 -6.58
CA PRO A 155 -22.18 6.14 -6.95
C PRO A 155 -21.51 6.82 -5.74
N PRO A 156 -20.17 6.69 -5.62
CA PRO A 156 -19.46 7.27 -4.50
C PRO A 156 -19.57 8.80 -4.55
N THR A 157 -19.54 9.43 -3.38
CA THR A 157 -19.65 10.89 -3.24
C THR A 157 -18.54 11.66 -3.97
N ASP A 158 -17.42 10.99 -4.23
CA ASP A 158 -16.27 11.49 -4.99
C ASP A 158 -16.15 10.87 -6.40
N ALA A 159 -17.23 10.32 -6.96
CA ALA A 159 -17.26 9.76 -8.32
C ALA A 159 -16.82 10.76 -9.40
N GLY A 160 -17.14 12.04 -9.21
CA GLY A 160 -16.76 13.14 -10.10
C GLY A 160 -15.44 13.80 -9.75
N SER A 161 -14.70 13.32 -8.73
CA SER A 161 -13.39 13.90 -8.42
C SER A 161 -12.46 13.66 -9.60
N ILE A 162 -12.07 14.74 -10.25
CA ILE A 162 -11.05 14.80 -11.29
C ILE A 162 -9.88 13.97 -10.78
N ASN A 163 -9.50 12.96 -11.56
CA ASN A 163 -8.25 12.24 -11.34
C ASN A 163 -7.19 13.33 -11.17
N PRO A 164 -6.35 13.37 -10.12
CA PRO A 164 -5.49 14.54 -9.84
C PRO A 164 -4.50 14.91 -10.97
N LEU A 165 -4.55 14.20 -12.10
CA LEU A 165 -3.82 14.46 -13.35
C LEU A 165 -4.71 14.65 -14.60
N SER A 166 -6.04 14.79 -14.49
CA SER A 166 -6.95 15.11 -15.61
C SER A 166 -7.36 16.57 -15.64
#